data_AF-F9GD97-F1
#
_entry.id   AF-F9GD97-F1
#
_cell.length_a   1.000
_cell.length_b   1.000
_cell.length_c   1.000
_cell.angle_alpha   90.00
_cell.angle_beta   90.00
_cell.angle_gamma   90.00
#
_symmetry.space_group_name_H-M   'P 1'
#
loop_
_entity.id
_entity.type
_entity.pdbx_description
1 polymer ?
#
loop_
_entity_poly.entity_id
_entity_poly.type
_entity_poly.pdbx_seq_one_letter_code
_entity_poly.pdbx_strand_id
1 'polypeptide(L)'
;ATRARLSQTALGEIIKEFGLEKHVGYFVLDNAGNNNTGVEALGRMFGFNPSKRRLRCTAHIVNIVATQIMYSKDLRAFETEGDAPRALQDDLELWRRKGALRKLRNIIMWITDRHAGGGRAREFKALQIESQNCLLDDEPRRPPAELKRPNDTRWNSHYYALRDGRPQSSPNRRLFREGGARSQYTS
;
A
#
# COMPACT_ATOMS: atom_id res chain seq x y z
N ALA A 1 -6.29 20.71 8.66
CA ALA A 1 -7.62 20.54 9.28
C ALA A 1 -8.80 20.69 8.29
N THR A 2 -8.66 21.45 7.20
CA THR A 2 -9.77 21.89 6.33
C THR A 2 -10.38 20.81 5.43
N ARG A 3 -9.61 19.82 4.97
CA ARG A 3 -10.10 18.73 4.09
C ARG A 3 -11.08 17.76 4.75
N ALA A 4 -10.96 17.54 6.06
CA ALA A 4 -11.77 16.54 6.76
C ALA A 4 -13.21 17.00 7.04
N ARG A 5 -13.46 18.31 7.12
CA ARG A 5 -14.81 18.85 7.34
C ARG A 5 -15.68 18.75 6.08
N LEU A 6 -15.10 18.99 4.90
CA LEU A 6 -15.80 18.98 3.61
C LEU A 6 -16.41 17.61 3.26
N SER A 7 -15.74 16.50 3.58
CA SER A 7 -16.24 15.16 3.22
C SER A 7 -17.43 14.71 4.08
N GLN A 8 -17.55 15.23 5.31
CA GLN A 8 -18.58 14.83 6.28
C GLN A 8 -19.89 15.55 6.00
N THR A 9 -19.81 16.85 5.69
CA THR A 9 -20.94 17.65 5.25
C THR A 9 -21.53 17.10 3.96
N ALA A 10 -20.68 16.74 2.99
CA ALA A 10 -21.11 16.14 1.72
C ALA A 10 -21.85 14.81 1.92
N LEU A 11 -21.38 13.92 2.81
CA LEU A 11 -22.08 12.67 3.09
C LEU A 11 -23.44 12.91 3.76
N GLY A 12 -23.53 13.90 4.65
CA GLY A 12 -24.80 14.29 5.26
C GLY A 12 -25.80 14.87 4.26
N GLU A 13 -25.33 15.64 3.28
CA GLU A 13 -26.15 16.16 2.18
C GLU A 13 -26.68 15.02 1.30
N ILE A 14 -25.83 14.07 0.90
CA ILE A 14 -26.24 12.89 0.12
C ILE A 14 -27.30 12.08 0.89
N ILE A 15 -27.11 11.84 2.20
CA ILE A 15 -28.10 11.09 2.98
C ILE A 15 -29.48 11.78 2.96
N LYS A 16 -29.51 13.13 3.03
CA LYS A 16 -30.75 13.91 2.94
C LYS A 16 -31.35 13.91 1.55
N GLU A 17 -30.51 14.09 0.52
CA GLU A 17 -30.92 14.09 -0.89
C GLU A 17 -31.66 12.79 -1.26
N PHE A 18 -31.18 11.66 -0.75
CA PHE A 18 -31.78 10.35 -1.00
C PHE A 18 -32.87 9.96 0.03
N GLY A 19 -33.22 10.81 1.00
CA GLY A 19 -34.24 10.52 2.01
C GLY A 19 -33.89 9.35 2.95
N LEU A 20 -32.59 9.15 3.21
CA LEU A 20 -32.08 7.99 3.95
C LEU A 20 -31.87 8.25 5.44
N GLU A 21 -32.28 9.41 5.98
CA GLU A 21 -31.99 9.83 7.35
C GLU A 21 -32.46 8.81 8.40
N LYS A 22 -33.64 8.22 8.18
CA LYS A 22 -34.23 7.19 9.06
C LYS A 22 -33.66 5.79 8.81
N HIS A 23 -32.93 5.60 7.71
CA HIS A 23 -32.39 4.32 7.25
C HIS A 23 -30.87 4.20 7.47
N VAL A 24 -30.23 5.22 8.08
CA VAL A 24 -28.81 5.17 8.40
C VAL A 24 -28.53 4.09 9.45
N GLY A 25 -27.95 2.97 9.02
CA GLY A 25 -27.58 1.86 9.89
C GLY A 25 -26.21 2.07 10.55
N TYR A 26 -25.17 1.44 10.00
CA TYR A 26 -23.82 1.42 10.54
C TYR A 26 -22.81 1.95 9.53
N PHE A 27 -21.70 2.52 10.01
CA PHE A 27 -20.59 3.01 9.21
C PHE A 27 -19.39 2.08 9.36
N VAL A 28 -18.93 1.48 8.26
CA VAL A 28 -17.71 0.65 8.24
C VAL A 28 -16.55 1.50 7.74
N LEU A 29 -15.61 1.83 8.63
CA LEU A 29 -14.52 2.77 8.34
C LEU A 29 -13.15 2.21 8.77
N ASP A 30 -12.07 2.69 8.16
CA ASP A 30 -10.72 2.33 8.60
C ASP A 30 -10.34 3.04 9.93
N ASN A 31 -9.22 2.61 10.52
CA ASN A 31 -8.81 3.04 11.86
C ASN A 31 -8.10 4.41 11.87
N ALA A 32 -8.59 5.35 11.06
CA ALA A 32 -8.11 6.72 11.01
C ALA A 32 -8.91 7.60 11.99
N GLY A 33 -8.21 8.48 12.73
CA GLY A 33 -8.84 9.33 13.75
C GLY A 33 -9.83 10.35 13.18
N ASN A 34 -9.61 10.82 11.95
CA ASN A 34 -10.53 11.73 11.24
C ASN A 34 -11.92 11.12 11.00
N ASN A 35 -12.01 9.79 10.91
CA ASN A 35 -13.29 9.09 10.77
C ASN A 35 -14.11 9.15 12.06
N ASN A 36 -13.48 9.29 13.24
CA ASN A 36 -14.23 9.48 14.49
C ASN A 36 -14.99 10.80 14.45
N THR A 37 -14.29 11.88 14.11
CA THR A 37 -14.89 13.21 13.95
C THR A 37 -16.03 13.22 12.94
N GLY A 38 -15.93 12.40 11.87
CA GLY A 38 -16.97 12.32 10.84
C GLY A 38 -18.24 11.62 11.28
N VAL A 39 -18.12 10.46 11.93
CA VAL A 39 -19.30 9.78 12.45
C VAL A 39 -19.94 10.58 13.59
N GLU A 40 -19.15 11.31 14.38
CA GLU A 40 -19.67 12.26 15.38
C GLU A 40 -20.49 13.39 14.77
N ALA A 41 -20.01 13.99 13.68
CA ALA A 41 -20.75 15.04 12.99
C ALA A 41 -22.08 14.51 12.45
N LEU A 42 -22.08 13.34 11.81
CA LEU A 42 -23.30 12.70 11.30
C LEU A 42 -24.25 12.29 12.43
N GLY A 43 -23.72 11.83 13.57
CA GLY A 43 -24.51 11.50 14.75
C GLY A 43 -25.24 12.71 15.32
N ARG A 44 -24.59 13.88 15.33
CA ARG A 44 -25.25 15.15 15.68
C ARG A 44 -26.34 15.55 14.68
N MET A 45 -26.12 15.30 13.39
CA MET A 45 -27.09 15.65 12.33
C MET A 45 -28.34 14.76 12.33
N PHE A 46 -28.17 13.47 12.60
CA PHE A 46 -29.25 12.48 12.45
C PHE A 46 -29.70 11.85 13.78
N GLY A 47 -29.19 12.34 14.92
CA GLY A 47 -29.67 11.96 16.25
C GLY A 47 -29.29 10.56 16.71
N PHE A 48 -28.17 10.01 16.24
CA PHE A 48 -27.69 8.68 16.66
C PHE A 48 -26.41 8.73 17.48
N ASN A 49 -26.17 7.67 18.26
CA ASN A 49 -24.93 7.52 19.02
C ASN A 49 -23.77 7.05 18.11
N PRO A 50 -22.73 7.87 17.87
CA PRO A 50 -21.61 7.54 16.97
C PRO A 50 -20.85 6.27 17.37
N SER A 51 -20.64 6.08 18.67
CA SER A 51 -19.86 4.96 19.20
C SER A 51 -20.54 3.60 18.96
N LYS A 52 -21.88 3.59 18.97
CA LYS A 52 -22.67 2.37 18.73
C LYS A 52 -22.83 2.05 17.23
N ARG A 53 -22.63 3.02 16.35
CA ARG A 53 -22.87 2.88 14.90
C ARG A 53 -21.60 2.85 14.05
N ARG A 54 -20.43 2.92 14.67
CA ARG A 54 -19.13 2.84 13.99
C ARG A 54 -18.56 1.43 14.09
N LEU A 55 -18.39 0.79 12.94
CA LEU A 55 -17.69 -0.48 12.79
C LEU A 55 -16.30 -0.24 12.19
N ARG A 56 -15.32 -1.06 12.61
CA ARG A 56 -13.98 -1.05 11.99
C ARG A 56 -13.98 -1.93 10.75
N CYS A 57 -13.32 -1.47 9.69
CA CYS A 57 -13.14 -2.25 8.47
C CYS A 57 -12.28 -3.49 8.73
N THR A 58 -12.89 -4.68 8.64
CA THR A 58 -12.20 -5.97 8.83
C THR A 58 -11.03 -6.14 7.87
N ALA A 59 -11.19 -5.72 6.61
CA ALA A 59 -10.11 -5.75 5.64
C ALA A 59 -8.91 -4.92 6.16
N HIS A 60 -9.14 -3.69 6.64
CA HIS A 60 -8.07 -2.88 7.19
C HIS A 60 -7.37 -3.53 8.40
N ILE A 61 -8.12 -4.22 9.27
CA ILE A 61 -7.53 -4.96 10.41
C ILE A 61 -6.63 -6.10 9.90
N VAL A 62 -7.10 -6.90 8.94
CA VAL A 62 -6.31 -7.97 8.31
C VAL A 62 -5.03 -7.40 7.69
N ASN A 63 -5.10 -6.25 7.03
CA ASN A 63 -3.92 -5.58 6.48
C ASN A 63 -2.88 -5.25 7.56
N ILE A 64 -3.33 -4.69 8.69
CA ILE A 64 -2.45 -4.37 9.81
C ILE A 64 -1.78 -5.65 10.33
N VAL A 65 -2.55 -6.71 10.55
CA VAL A 65 -2.03 -8.00 11.04
C VAL A 65 -1.03 -8.59 10.06
N ALA A 66 -1.35 -8.66 8.76
CA ALA A 66 -0.45 -9.16 7.74
C ALA A 66 0.84 -8.33 7.64
N THR A 67 0.73 -7.00 7.73
CA THR A 67 1.88 -6.08 7.75
C THR A 67 2.78 -6.34 8.95
N GLN A 68 2.20 -6.55 10.14
CA GLN A 68 2.94 -6.88 11.36
C GLN A 68 3.63 -8.24 11.26
N ILE A 69 2.98 -9.23 10.65
CA ILE A 69 3.57 -10.55 10.40
C ILE A 69 4.75 -10.44 9.42
N MET A 70 4.56 -9.75 8.29
CA MET A 70 5.59 -9.61 7.25
C MET A 70 6.81 -8.82 7.70
N TYR A 71 6.62 -7.83 8.59
CA TYR A 71 7.67 -6.88 8.94
C TYR A 71 8.12 -6.94 10.41
N SER A 72 7.59 -7.83 11.23
CA SER A 72 7.86 -7.98 12.69
C SER A 72 7.41 -6.79 13.57
N LYS A 73 7.33 -7.05 14.89
CA LYS A 73 6.48 -6.41 15.91
C LYS A 73 6.67 -4.91 16.21
N ASP A 74 7.61 -4.20 15.60
CA ASP A 74 7.67 -2.76 15.80
C ASP A 74 7.91 -1.99 14.50
N LEU A 75 6.84 -1.40 13.98
CA LEU A 75 6.92 -0.47 12.85
C LEU A 75 7.33 0.93 13.29
N ARG A 76 7.17 1.29 14.58
CA ARG A 76 7.35 2.67 15.07
C ARG A 76 8.49 2.85 16.08
N ALA A 77 8.87 1.84 16.87
CA ALA A 77 9.98 1.99 17.82
C ALA A 77 11.37 2.13 17.19
N PHE A 78 11.51 1.90 15.88
CA PHE A 78 12.82 1.80 15.22
C PHE A 78 13.12 2.92 14.21
N GLU A 79 12.24 3.90 14.02
CA GLU A 79 12.58 5.14 13.30
C GLU A 79 13.54 6.02 14.14
N THR A 80 13.80 5.64 15.39
CA THR A 80 14.61 6.36 16.37
C THR A 80 16.08 5.91 16.43
N GLU A 81 16.45 4.80 15.78
CA GLU A 81 17.86 4.37 15.73
C GLU A 81 18.61 5.13 14.63
N GLY A 82 19.33 6.17 15.06
CA GLY A 82 20.07 7.09 14.20
C GLY A 82 20.99 6.44 13.15
N ASP A 83 21.23 7.23 12.11
CA ASP A 83 21.96 6.92 10.87
C ASP A 83 23.50 6.88 11.06
N ALA A 84 23.94 6.40 12.23
CA ALA A 84 25.37 6.29 12.53
C ALA A 84 25.99 5.15 11.69
N PRO A 85 27.16 5.36 11.06
CA PRO A 85 27.88 4.30 10.34
C PRO A 85 28.13 3.12 11.28
N ARG A 86 27.62 1.94 10.92
CA ARG A 86 27.87 0.67 11.60
C ARG A 86 28.81 -0.19 10.77
N ALA A 87 29.53 -1.11 11.41
CA ALA A 87 30.28 -2.12 10.68
C ALA A 87 29.29 -3.00 9.88
N LEU A 88 29.69 -3.45 8.69
CA LEU A 88 28.85 -4.28 7.82
C LEU A 88 28.31 -5.53 8.54
N GLN A 89 29.09 -6.10 9.46
CA GLN A 89 28.70 -7.25 10.26
C GLN A 89 27.57 -6.94 11.24
N ASP A 90 27.64 -5.81 11.93
CA ASP A 90 26.60 -5.33 12.83
C ASP A 90 25.32 -5.01 12.06
N ASP A 91 25.46 -4.47 10.86
CA ASP A 91 24.34 -4.29 9.95
C ASP A 91 23.75 -5.63 9.55
N LEU A 92 24.53 -6.63 9.13
CA LEU A 92 24.01 -7.95 8.76
C LEU A 92 23.29 -8.65 9.92
N GLU A 93 23.81 -8.56 11.15
CA GLU A 93 23.13 -9.11 12.34
C GLU A 93 21.84 -8.36 12.66
N LEU A 94 21.87 -7.03 12.57
CA LEU A 94 20.68 -6.19 12.69
C LEU A 94 19.65 -6.53 11.60
N TRP A 95 20.10 -6.89 10.39
CA TRP A 95 19.22 -7.28 9.28
C TRP A 95 18.59 -8.65 9.52
N ARG A 96 19.33 -9.62 10.06
CA ARG A 96 18.77 -10.92 10.49
C ARG A 96 17.73 -10.74 11.59
N ARG A 97 17.97 -9.85 12.55
CA ARG A 97 17.01 -9.51 13.62
C ARG A 97 15.77 -8.76 13.08
N LYS A 98 15.94 -7.83 12.13
CA LYS A 98 14.86 -6.97 11.58
C LYS A 98 14.01 -7.65 10.48
N GLY A 99 14.49 -8.76 9.91
CA GLY A 99 13.82 -9.51 8.85
C GLY A 99 14.10 -8.98 7.44
N ALA A 100 14.41 -9.90 6.51
CA ALA A 100 14.83 -9.58 5.14
C ALA A 100 13.78 -8.76 4.35
N LEU A 101 12.50 -9.03 4.55
CA LEU A 101 11.40 -8.36 3.84
C LEU A 101 11.30 -6.86 4.19
N ARG A 102 11.55 -6.49 5.45
CA ARG A 102 11.53 -5.08 5.88
C ARG A 102 12.69 -4.31 5.26
N LYS A 103 13.88 -4.90 5.22
CA LYS A 103 15.05 -4.28 4.59
C LYS A 103 14.86 -4.08 3.10
N LEU A 104 14.35 -5.10 2.40
CA LEU A 104 14.03 -4.98 0.99
C LEU A 104 12.99 -3.88 0.74
N ARG A 105 11.94 -3.79 1.56
CA ARG A 105 10.98 -2.67 1.52
C ARG A 105 11.68 -1.32 1.69
N ASN A 106 12.58 -1.18 2.67
CA ASN A 106 13.27 0.08 2.94
C ASN A 106 14.20 0.50 1.79
N ILE A 107 14.93 -0.44 1.19
CA ILE A 107 15.76 -0.19 0.01
C ILE A 107 14.89 0.29 -1.16
N ILE A 108 13.78 -0.40 -1.44
CA ILE A 108 12.83 0.01 -2.49
C ILE A 108 12.32 1.43 -2.21
N MET A 109 11.92 1.73 -0.98
CA MET A 109 11.42 3.06 -0.60
C MET A 109 12.48 4.15 -0.73
N TRP A 110 13.74 3.85 -0.41
CA TRP A 110 14.87 4.77 -0.53
C TRP A 110 15.23 5.06 -1.99
N ILE A 111 15.28 4.04 -2.85
CA ILE A 111 15.55 4.20 -4.29
C ILE A 111 14.39 4.94 -4.98
N THR A 112 13.14 4.58 -4.65
CA THR A 112 11.91 5.17 -5.24
C THR A 112 11.46 6.44 -4.53
N ASP A 113 12.35 7.07 -3.75
CA ASP A 113 12.02 8.30 -3.06
C ASP A 113 11.83 9.45 -4.05
N ARG A 114 10.60 9.95 -4.11
CA ARG A 114 10.19 11.08 -4.94
C ARG A 114 10.95 12.37 -4.62
N HIS A 115 11.45 12.52 -3.40
CA HIS A 115 12.21 13.69 -2.98
C HIS A 115 13.66 13.66 -3.50
N ALA A 116 14.16 12.52 -3.95
CA ALA A 116 15.50 12.35 -4.48
C ALA A 116 15.63 12.71 -5.98
N GLY A 117 14.64 13.39 -6.57
CA GLY A 117 14.67 13.85 -7.96
C GLY A 117 14.83 12.74 -9.01
N GLY A 118 14.55 11.49 -8.64
CA GLY A 118 14.76 10.30 -9.48
C GLY A 118 16.23 9.91 -9.69
N GLY A 119 17.20 10.58 -9.06
CA GLY A 119 18.63 10.29 -9.22
C GLY A 119 18.97 8.84 -8.86
N ARG A 120 18.52 8.39 -7.67
CA ARG A 120 18.74 7.03 -7.18
C ARG A 120 18.12 5.95 -8.08
N ALA A 121 16.94 6.22 -8.64
CA ALA A 121 16.29 5.29 -9.57
C ALA A 121 17.05 5.19 -10.91
N ARG A 122 17.61 6.30 -11.40
CA ARG A 122 18.47 6.29 -12.61
C ARG A 122 19.77 5.55 -12.37
N GLU A 123 20.42 5.79 -11.23
CA GLU A 123 21.64 5.10 -10.83
C GLU A 123 21.41 3.60 -10.67
N PHE A 124 20.32 3.21 -9.99
CA PHE A 124 19.91 1.81 -9.91
C PHE A 124 19.70 1.16 -11.29
N LYS A 125 19.18 1.91 -12.26
CA LYS A 125 19.05 1.43 -13.65
C LYS A 125 20.41 1.30 -14.33
N ALA A 126 21.32 2.25 -14.13
CA ALA A 126 22.67 2.22 -14.70
C ALA A 126 23.47 1.01 -14.18
N LEU A 127 23.45 0.76 -12.87
CA LEU A 127 24.12 -0.38 -12.25
C LEU A 127 23.58 -1.73 -12.76
N GLN A 128 22.28 -1.83 -13.03
CA GLN A 128 21.70 -3.03 -13.63
C GLN A 128 22.18 -3.26 -15.06
N ILE A 129 22.38 -2.20 -15.84
CA ILE A 129 22.91 -2.30 -17.21
C ILE A 129 24.38 -2.69 -17.17
N GLU A 130 25.17 -2.04 -16.32
CA GLU A 130 26.58 -2.35 -16.11
C GLU A 130 26.78 -3.81 -15.70
N SER A 131 26.03 -4.27 -14.69
CA SER A 131 26.04 -5.67 -14.25
C SER A 131 25.72 -6.66 -15.37
N GLN A 132 24.90 -6.28 -16.35
CA GLN A 132 24.56 -7.14 -17.48
C GLN A 132 25.54 -7.10 -18.63
N ASN A 133 26.26 -5.99 -18.77
CA ASN A 133 27.36 -5.89 -19.72
C ASN A 133 28.56 -6.74 -19.26
N CYS A 134 28.67 -7.02 -17.96
CA CYS A 134 29.68 -7.92 -17.39
C CYS A 134 29.32 -9.41 -17.48
N LEU A 135 28.15 -9.78 -18.00
CA LEU A 135 27.76 -11.18 -18.17
C LEU A 135 28.47 -11.81 -19.37
N LEU A 136 28.83 -13.10 -19.23
CA LEU A 136 29.34 -13.91 -20.34
C LEU A 136 28.27 -14.04 -21.44
N ASP A 137 28.68 -14.29 -22.68
CA ASP A 137 27.76 -14.27 -23.83
C ASP A 137 26.67 -15.35 -23.78
N ASP A 138 26.93 -16.46 -23.08
CA ASP A 138 25.95 -17.56 -22.89
C ASP A 138 24.92 -17.26 -21.77
N GLU A 139 25.12 -16.20 -20.98
CA GLU A 139 24.22 -15.86 -19.88
C GLU A 139 23.02 -15.02 -20.36
N PRO A 140 21.79 -15.38 -19.95
CA PRO A 140 20.59 -14.66 -20.40
C PRO A 140 20.54 -13.24 -19.82
N ARG A 141 20.72 -12.25 -20.70
CA ARG A 141 20.52 -10.81 -20.40
C ARG A 141 19.04 -10.52 -20.08
N ARG A 142 18.78 -9.58 -19.15
CA ARG A 142 17.43 -9.23 -18.69
C ARG A 142 17.16 -7.74 -18.87
N PRO A 143 15.95 -7.29 -19.22
CA PRO A 143 15.70 -5.85 -19.21
C PRO A 143 15.88 -5.28 -17.78
N PRO A 144 16.46 -4.08 -17.62
CA PRO A 144 16.56 -3.42 -16.31
C PRO A 144 15.18 -3.30 -15.66
N ALA A 145 15.10 -3.69 -14.40
CA ALA A 145 13.87 -3.65 -13.61
C ALA A 145 13.59 -2.22 -13.12
N GLU A 146 12.29 -1.88 -13.05
CA GLU A 146 11.78 -0.63 -12.51
C GLU A 146 11.08 -0.88 -11.17
N LEU A 147 11.76 -0.55 -10.08
CA LEU A 147 11.20 -0.72 -8.74
C LEU A 147 9.93 0.12 -8.57
N LYS A 148 8.86 -0.53 -8.10
CA LYS A 148 7.61 0.13 -7.75
C LYS A 148 7.52 0.32 -6.25
N ARG A 149 7.23 1.55 -5.83
CA ARG A 149 7.00 1.87 -4.43
C ARG A 149 5.75 1.11 -3.94
N PRO A 150 5.85 0.31 -2.87
CA PRO A 150 4.68 -0.31 -2.27
C PRO A 150 3.76 0.76 -1.69
N ASN A 151 2.47 0.50 -1.74
CA ASN A 151 1.41 1.33 -1.16
C ASN A 151 0.79 0.59 0.02
N ASP A 152 0.94 1.17 1.20
CA ASP A 152 0.48 0.59 2.47
C ASP A 152 -1.06 0.38 2.50
N THR A 153 -1.84 1.06 1.65
CA THR A 153 -3.31 0.87 1.55
C THR A 153 -3.74 -0.20 0.55
N ARG A 154 -2.84 -0.69 -0.32
CA ARG A 154 -3.16 -1.67 -1.38
C ARG A 154 -2.28 -2.91 -1.23
N TRP A 155 -2.83 -4.00 -0.70
CA TRP A 155 -2.04 -5.13 -0.18
C TRP A 155 -1.16 -5.79 -1.23
N ASN A 156 -1.69 -6.00 -2.43
CA ASN A 156 -0.94 -6.61 -3.52
C ASN A 156 0.26 -5.77 -3.98
N SER A 157 0.32 -4.48 -3.62
CA SER A 157 1.45 -3.63 -3.99
C SER A 157 2.76 -4.06 -3.32
N HIS A 158 2.71 -4.57 -2.07
CA HIS A 158 3.89 -5.10 -1.40
C HIS A 158 4.37 -6.38 -2.09
N TYR A 159 3.44 -7.29 -2.39
CA TYR A 159 3.75 -8.50 -3.14
C TYR A 159 4.39 -8.19 -4.50
N TYR A 160 3.82 -7.29 -5.29
CA TYR A 160 4.38 -6.93 -6.60
C TYR A 160 5.69 -6.14 -6.50
N ALA A 161 5.86 -5.28 -5.50
CA ALA A 161 7.11 -4.56 -5.26
C ALA A 161 8.25 -5.53 -4.96
N LEU A 162 7.98 -6.59 -4.21
CA LEU A 162 8.97 -7.60 -3.83
C LEU A 162 9.21 -8.65 -4.92
N ARG A 163 8.17 -9.08 -5.62
CA ARG A 163 8.26 -10.14 -6.64
C ARG A 163 8.89 -9.65 -7.92
N ASP A 164 8.38 -8.54 -8.44
CA ASP A 164 8.54 -8.25 -9.86
C ASP A 164 9.55 -7.14 -10.14
N GLY A 165 9.60 -6.08 -9.31
CA GLY A 165 10.29 -4.85 -9.72
C GLY A 165 9.91 -4.42 -11.14
N ARG A 166 8.70 -4.77 -11.61
CA ARG A 166 8.22 -4.52 -12.98
C ARG A 166 6.90 -3.78 -12.93
N PRO A 167 6.54 -3.08 -14.03
CA PRO A 167 5.30 -2.36 -14.10
C PRO A 167 4.05 -3.22 -13.83
N GLN A 168 3.25 -2.86 -12.81
CA GLN A 168 1.83 -3.17 -12.78
C GLN A 168 1.18 -2.72 -14.10
N SER A 169 0.86 -3.67 -14.97
CA SER A 169 -0.37 -3.60 -15.76
C SER A 169 -1.49 -4.12 -14.87
N SER A 170 -2.60 -3.39 -14.81
CA SER A 170 -3.73 -3.69 -13.93
C SER A 170 -4.11 -5.18 -13.96
N PRO A 171 -4.26 -5.86 -12.82
CA PRO A 171 -4.61 -7.29 -12.77
C PRO A 171 -5.90 -7.61 -13.54
N ASN A 172 -6.82 -6.64 -13.59
CA ASN A 172 -8.11 -6.79 -14.25
C ASN A 172 -8.04 -6.95 -15.77
N ARG A 173 -6.91 -6.69 -16.44
CA ARG A 173 -6.85 -6.82 -17.90
C ARG A 173 -6.49 -8.23 -18.40
N ARG A 174 -6.05 -9.12 -17.51
CA ARG A 174 -5.71 -10.53 -17.86
C ARG A 174 -6.90 -11.48 -17.68
N LEU A 175 -7.74 -11.27 -16.66
CA LEU A 175 -8.94 -12.08 -16.42
C LEU A 175 -10.01 -11.94 -17.52
N PHE A 176 -10.12 -10.78 -18.18
CA PHE A 176 -11.11 -10.56 -19.24
C PHE A 176 -10.68 -11.00 -20.64
N ARG A 177 -9.43 -11.45 -20.82
CA ARG A 177 -8.96 -11.93 -22.14
C ARG A 177 -9.08 -13.45 -22.31
N GLU A 178 -9.21 -14.20 -21.20
CA GLU A 178 -9.27 -15.66 -21.21
C GLU A 178 -10.71 -16.21 -21.14
N GLY A 179 -11.74 -15.37 -20.98
CA GLY A 179 -13.15 -15.78 -20.97
C GLY A 179 -13.91 -15.59 -22.30
N GLY A 180 -13.24 -15.11 -23.35
CA GLY A 180 -13.88 -14.70 -24.60
C GLY A 180 -13.71 -15.68 -25.76
N ALA A 181 -13.78 -16.99 -25.50
CA ALA A 181 -13.78 -17.99 -26.58
C ALA A 181 -14.52 -19.25 -26.13
N ARG A 182 -15.84 -19.27 -26.38
CA ARG A 182 -16.67 -20.43 -26.78
C ARG A 182 -18.14 -20.17 -26.43
N SER A 183 -18.93 -19.88 -27.46
CA SER A 183 -20.21 -20.56 -27.67
C SER A 183 -20.70 -20.24 -29.09
N GLN A 184 -20.36 -21.11 -30.04
CA GLN A 184 -21.18 -21.34 -31.22
C GLN A 184 -22.16 -22.44 -30.83
N TYR A 185 -23.46 -22.16 -30.85
CA TYR A 185 -24.58 -23.10 -31.13
C TYR A 185 -25.83 -22.22 -31.31
N THR A 186 -26.21 -21.96 -32.56
CA THR A 186 -27.36 -22.56 -33.29
C THR A 186 -28.73 -22.18 -32.73
N SER A 187 -29.50 -21.47 -33.57
CA SER A 187 -30.94 -21.70 -33.73
C SER A 187 -31.25 -21.78 -35.22
#